data_AF-A0A2G5TRG9-F1
#
_entry.id   AF-A0A2G5TRG9-F1
#
_cell.length_a   1.000
_cell.length_b   1.000
_cell.length_c   1.000
_cell.angle_alpha   90.00
_cell.angle_beta   90.00
_cell.angle_gamma   90.00
#
_symmetry.space_group_name_H-M   'P 1'
#
loop_
_entity.id
_entity.type
_entity.pdbx_description
1 polymer ?
#
loop_
_entity_poly.entity_id
_entity_poly.type
_entity_poly.pdbx_seq_one_letter_code
_entity_poly.pdbx_strand_id
1 'polypeptide(L)'
;MENEKYCVGYNFLEATESFREADNLEPVSLVTHATSDMMGTIEKLTNSWDGPISLGIFIDSNSRNVLEYLAEVYRCDVRFRRKMTVHFAFLHKSSVSSAANCPIIEISNSKKNCQQFFASQDDLRTAIVGPFQNFPHNFMRNIARKGSKSDLHFLMDGDMIPSQHFAIKIKEIANRIVDGKHKKVLTIRRFETESGMDIPTDIKKLLDSKKLQRTFEFHHRYFTAGYSIEGLDEWFNKSEESDMVTANVVPYPGYIWEIQPILHRKDPYNADYFPSRVKTMHALV
;
A
#
# COMPACT_ATOMS: atom_id res chain seq x y z
N MET A 1 -0.88 -21.53 -7.20
CA MET A 1 0.32 -21.57 -8.06
C MET A 1 1.33 -20.62 -7.46
N GLU A 2 2.31 -21.13 -6.73
CA GLU A 2 3.49 -20.34 -6.38
C GLU A 2 4.25 -20.09 -7.68
N ASN A 3 4.50 -18.82 -8.01
CA ASN A 3 5.26 -18.46 -9.19
C ASN A 3 6.70 -18.95 -8.98
N GLU A 4 7.07 -20.08 -9.60
CA GLU A 4 8.44 -20.66 -9.65
C GLU A 4 9.52 -19.66 -10.13
N LYS A 5 9.08 -18.51 -10.65
CA LYS A 5 9.86 -17.38 -11.11
C LYS A 5 10.37 -16.45 -10.00
N TYR A 6 9.80 -16.47 -8.79
CA TYR A 6 10.17 -15.52 -7.73
C TYR A 6 10.55 -16.22 -6.42
N CYS A 7 11.59 -15.70 -5.79
CA CYS A 7 11.90 -16.02 -4.40
C CYS A 7 11.22 -14.99 -3.50
N VAL A 8 10.43 -15.47 -2.54
CA VAL A 8 9.63 -14.61 -1.65
C VAL A 8 10.06 -14.82 -0.20
N GLY A 9 10.34 -13.72 0.50
CA GLY A 9 10.54 -13.70 1.94
C GLY A 9 9.37 -13.00 2.64
N TYR A 10 8.66 -13.73 3.50
CA TYR A 10 7.60 -13.15 4.34
C TYR A 10 8.12 -12.80 5.73
N ASN A 11 7.58 -11.72 6.32
CA ASN A 11 7.93 -11.27 7.67
C ASN A 11 9.44 -11.07 7.83
N PHE A 12 10.09 -10.51 6.80
CA PHE A 12 11.49 -10.12 6.87
C PHE A 12 11.72 -9.13 8.02
N LEU A 13 10.77 -8.20 8.16
CA LEU A 13 10.58 -7.38 9.35
C LEU A 13 9.11 -7.54 9.75
N GLU A 14 8.83 -7.67 11.04
CA GLU A 14 7.48 -7.88 11.54
C GLU A 14 7.08 -6.74 12.47
N ALA A 15 5.91 -6.15 12.22
CA ALA A 15 5.38 -5.08 13.07
C ALA A 15 5.23 -5.57 14.53
N THR A 16 5.63 -4.75 15.50
CA THR A 16 5.52 -5.14 16.92
C THR A 16 4.11 -4.95 17.50
N GLU A 17 3.23 -4.21 16.82
CA GLU A 17 1.86 -3.98 17.27
C GLU A 17 0.84 -4.56 16.29
N SER A 18 -0.25 -5.09 16.85
CA SER A 18 -1.36 -5.65 16.07
C SER A 18 -2.45 -4.63 15.75
N PHE A 19 -2.50 -3.50 16.46
CA PHE A 19 -3.57 -2.48 16.39
C PHE A 19 -4.97 -3.04 16.71
N ARG A 20 -5.06 -4.20 17.36
CA ARG A 20 -6.32 -4.74 17.87
C ARG A 20 -6.63 -4.10 19.21
N GLU A 21 -7.78 -3.46 19.29
CA GLU A 21 -8.28 -2.78 20.48
C GLU A 21 -9.36 -3.62 21.19
N ALA A 22 -9.83 -3.16 22.34
CA ALA A 22 -10.87 -3.85 23.13
C ALA A 22 -12.28 -3.77 22.51
N ASP A 23 -12.42 -3.06 21.38
CA ASP A 23 -13.67 -2.91 20.62
C ASP A 23 -14.06 -4.16 19.82
N ASN A 24 -13.19 -5.18 19.78
CA ASN A 24 -13.32 -6.40 18.98
C ASN A 24 -13.44 -6.15 17.47
N LEU A 25 -12.99 -4.99 16.98
CA LEU A 25 -12.95 -4.68 15.56
C LEU A 25 -11.60 -5.08 14.96
N GLU A 26 -11.65 -5.57 13.72
CA GLU A 26 -10.47 -5.86 12.93
C GLU A 26 -9.80 -4.54 12.49
N PRO A 27 -8.50 -4.32 12.74
CA PRO A 27 -7.80 -3.15 12.21
C PRO A 27 -7.69 -3.25 10.69
N VAL A 28 -7.84 -2.12 10.01
CA VAL A 28 -7.61 -2.06 8.56
C VAL A 28 -6.11 -1.89 8.32
N SER A 29 -5.49 -2.89 7.67
CA SER A 29 -4.09 -2.80 7.25
C SER A 29 -3.98 -2.02 5.96
N LEU A 30 -3.05 -1.09 5.90
CA LEU A 30 -2.59 -0.54 4.63
C LEU A 30 -1.77 -1.62 3.92
N VAL A 31 -2.26 -2.09 2.78
CA VAL A 31 -1.54 -3.06 1.96
C VAL A 31 -0.99 -2.35 0.75
N THR A 32 0.33 -2.24 0.70
CA THR A 32 1.03 -1.47 -0.32
C THR A 32 2.25 -2.22 -0.85
N HIS A 33 2.82 -1.71 -1.93
CA HIS A 33 3.97 -2.28 -2.60
C HIS A 33 4.90 -1.19 -3.11
N ALA A 34 6.17 -1.54 -3.24
CA ALA A 34 7.20 -0.61 -3.63
C ALA A 34 8.32 -1.29 -4.40
N THR A 35 9.05 -0.48 -5.15
CA THR A 35 10.43 -0.78 -5.56
C THR A 35 11.41 -0.21 -4.53
N SER A 36 12.66 -0.65 -4.60
CA SER A 36 13.71 -0.28 -3.64
C SER A 36 14.02 1.22 -3.59
N ASP A 37 13.79 1.97 -4.65
CA ASP A 37 14.01 3.42 -4.73
C ASP A 37 12.90 4.27 -4.08
N MET A 38 11.78 3.65 -3.65
CA MET A 38 10.65 4.38 -3.07
C MET A 38 10.75 4.58 -1.54
N MET A 39 11.87 4.26 -0.89
CA MET A 39 11.98 4.24 0.58
C MET A 39 11.58 5.58 1.22
N GLY A 40 11.91 6.70 0.57
CA GLY A 40 11.58 8.03 1.07
C GLY A 40 10.07 8.29 1.17
N THR A 41 9.27 7.64 0.33
CA THR A 41 7.81 7.71 0.40
C THR A 41 7.25 6.68 1.38
N ILE A 42 7.79 5.46 1.35
CA ILE A 42 7.36 4.37 2.23
C ILE A 42 7.55 4.69 3.71
N GLU A 43 8.68 5.29 4.08
CA GLU A 43 8.91 5.73 5.47
C GLU A 43 7.90 6.79 5.91
N LYS A 44 7.41 7.64 5.00
CA LYS A 44 6.41 8.66 5.33
C LYS A 44 5.04 8.03 5.62
N LEU A 45 4.74 6.85 5.08
CA LEU A 45 3.47 6.16 5.35
C LEU A 45 3.29 5.84 6.85
N THR A 46 4.36 5.64 7.60
CA THR A 46 4.26 5.39 9.05
C THR A 46 3.76 6.62 9.83
N ASN A 47 3.84 7.80 9.21
CA ASN A 47 3.35 9.07 9.78
C ASN A 47 1.89 9.35 9.39
N SER A 48 1.48 8.97 8.18
CA SER A 48 0.15 9.29 7.65
C SER A 48 -0.88 8.18 7.84
N TRP A 49 -0.45 6.94 8.04
CA TRP A 49 -1.34 5.80 8.31
C TRP A 49 -1.37 5.45 9.80
N ASP A 50 -2.57 5.45 10.38
CA ASP A 50 -2.81 5.23 11.81
C ASP A 50 -3.16 3.77 12.16
N GLY A 51 -2.72 2.83 11.34
CA GLY A 51 -2.94 1.40 11.55
C GLY A 51 -1.73 0.55 11.16
N PRO A 52 -1.90 -0.78 11.05
CA PRO A 52 -0.87 -1.68 10.57
C PRO A 52 -0.60 -1.45 9.08
N ILE A 53 0.65 -1.65 8.65
CA ILE A 53 1.08 -1.55 7.26
C ILE A 53 1.75 -2.88 6.87
N SER A 54 1.30 -3.47 5.76
CA SER A 54 1.96 -4.59 5.11
C SER A 54 2.51 -4.14 3.76
N LEU A 55 3.82 -4.30 3.61
CA LEU A 55 4.58 -3.80 2.47
C LEU A 55 5.23 -4.97 1.71
N GLY A 56 4.95 -5.06 0.41
CA GLY A 56 5.69 -5.91 -0.52
C GLY A 56 6.74 -5.13 -1.30
N ILE A 57 8.03 -5.41 -1.08
CA ILE A 57 9.14 -4.74 -1.80
C ILE A 57 9.72 -5.66 -2.87
N PHE A 58 9.76 -5.17 -4.10
CA PHE A 58 10.45 -5.86 -5.18
C PHE A 58 11.91 -5.42 -5.24
N ILE A 59 12.81 -6.39 -5.21
CA ILE A 59 14.26 -6.19 -5.26
C ILE A 59 14.88 -7.01 -6.38
N ASP A 60 16.05 -6.61 -6.87
CA ASP A 60 16.87 -7.40 -7.77
C ASP A 60 18.29 -7.57 -7.20
N SER A 61 19.24 -8.07 -7.99
CA SER A 61 20.62 -8.25 -7.53
C SER A 61 21.31 -6.94 -7.14
N ASN A 62 20.92 -5.83 -7.77
CA ASN A 62 21.56 -4.52 -7.61
C ASN A 62 20.91 -3.69 -6.50
N SER A 63 19.70 -4.06 -6.05
CA SER A 63 18.97 -3.35 -5.02
C SER A 63 18.79 -4.09 -3.69
N ARG A 64 19.57 -5.17 -3.46
CA ARG A 64 19.51 -5.96 -2.21
C ARG A 64 19.85 -5.16 -0.96
N ASN A 65 20.68 -4.13 -1.10
CA ASN A 65 21.08 -3.23 -0.01
C ASN A 65 19.88 -2.53 0.67
N VAL A 66 18.72 -2.45 0.00
CA VAL A 66 17.49 -1.93 0.61
C VAL A 66 17.08 -2.74 1.85
N LEU A 67 17.36 -4.04 1.89
CA LEU A 67 16.99 -4.90 3.02
C LEU A 67 17.82 -4.57 4.27
N GLU A 68 19.11 -4.30 4.09
CA GLU A 68 19.98 -3.81 5.18
C GLU A 68 19.53 -2.44 5.66
N TYR A 69 19.21 -1.53 4.73
CA TYR A 69 18.66 -0.22 5.06
C TYR A 69 17.38 -0.31 5.88
N LEU A 70 16.42 -1.13 5.46
CA LEU A 70 15.15 -1.32 6.16
C LEU A 70 15.34 -1.94 7.55
N ALA A 71 16.31 -2.84 7.71
CA ALA A 71 16.64 -3.40 9.01
C ALA A 71 17.17 -2.33 9.98
N GLU A 72 17.98 -1.37 9.50
CA GLU A 72 18.40 -0.21 10.28
C GLU A 72 17.25 0.74 10.61
N VAL A 73 16.36 1.03 9.64
CA VAL A 73 15.14 1.82 9.88
C VAL A 73 14.29 1.17 10.96
N TYR A 74 14.05 -0.14 10.87
CA TYR A 74 13.26 -0.89 11.85
C TYR A 74 13.91 -0.91 13.25
N ARG A 75 15.24 -0.98 13.31
CA ARG A 75 15.98 -0.91 14.58
C ARG A 75 15.83 0.47 15.23
N CYS A 76 15.90 1.54 14.44
CA CYS A 76 16.05 2.90 14.95
C CYS A 76 14.77 3.74 15.00
N ASP A 77 13.81 3.53 14.10
CA ASP A 77 12.52 4.22 14.09
C ASP A 77 11.44 3.37 14.77
N VAL A 78 11.02 3.82 15.95
CA VAL A 78 9.97 3.18 16.76
C VAL A 78 8.63 3.15 16.02
N ARG A 79 8.27 4.20 15.26
CA ARG A 79 6.99 4.25 14.53
C ARG A 79 6.99 3.23 13.40
N PHE A 80 8.10 3.12 12.69
CA PHE A 80 8.28 2.10 11.65
C PHE A 80 8.13 0.70 12.26
N ARG A 81 8.88 0.41 13.32
CA ARG A 81 8.83 -0.89 14.00
C ARG A 81 7.45 -1.28 14.51
N ARG A 82 6.69 -0.31 15.05
CA ARG A 82 5.34 -0.56 15.55
C ARG A 82 4.35 -0.95 14.45
N LYS A 83 4.46 -0.32 13.27
CA LYS A 83 3.43 -0.36 12.22
C LYS A 83 3.75 -1.28 11.05
N MET A 84 5.02 -1.43 10.68
CA MET A 84 5.42 -1.95 9.37
C MET A 84 5.82 -3.44 9.43
N THR A 85 5.12 -4.27 8.64
CA THR A 85 5.56 -5.62 8.29
C THR A 85 6.07 -5.62 6.86
N VAL A 86 7.32 -6.03 6.66
CA VAL A 86 7.99 -6.04 5.36
C VAL A 86 8.10 -7.46 4.82
N HIS A 87 7.69 -7.60 3.57
CA HIS A 87 7.85 -8.78 2.74
C HIS A 87 8.66 -8.37 1.51
N PHE A 88 9.46 -9.28 0.97
CA PHE A 88 10.21 -8.99 -0.25
C PHE A 88 10.04 -10.12 -1.26
N ALA A 89 10.24 -9.76 -2.53
CA ALA A 89 10.48 -10.75 -3.56
C ALA A 89 11.52 -10.27 -4.55
N PHE A 90 12.27 -11.21 -5.11
CA PHE A 90 13.17 -10.96 -6.22
C PHE A 90 13.04 -12.03 -7.28
N LEU A 91 13.41 -11.66 -8.51
CA LEU A 91 13.37 -12.56 -9.63
C LEU A 91 14.37 -13.71 -9.43
N HIS A 92 13.85 -14.93 -9.50
CA HIS A 92 14.64 -16.14 -9.57
C HIS A 92 14.82 -16.53 -11.05
N LYS A 93 16.05 -16.43 -11.57
CA LYS A 93 16.38 -16.88 -12.94
C LYS A 93 16.55 -18.40 -12.97
N SER A 94 15.51 -19.18 -12.70
CA SER A 94 15.53 -20.62 -13.03
C SER A 94 14.96 -20.81 -14.42
N SER A 95 15.82 -20.72 -15.43
CA SER A 95 15.54 -21.28 -16.75
C SER A 95 16.68 -22.17 -17.26
N VAL A 96 17.68 -22.46 -16.43
CA VAL A 96 18.89 -23.22 -16.85
C VAL A 96 19.30 -24.32 -15.86
N SER A 97 18.75 -24.37 -14.64
CA SER A 97 19.11 -25.43 -13.69
C SER A 97 18.01 -25.63 -12.66
N SER A 98 17.41 -26.81 -12.67
CA SER A 98 16.33 -27.32 -11.82
C SER A 98 16.69 -27.47 -10.32
N ALA A 99 17.62 -26.67 -9.80
CA ALA A 99 18.13 -26.79 -8.43
C ALA A 99 18.76 -25.50 -7.86
N ALA A 100 18.28 -24.31 -8.21
CA ALA A 100 18.74 -23.10 -7.54
C ALA A 100 17.79 -22.75 -6.38
N ASN A 101 18.14 -23.15 -5.16
CA ASN A 101 17.41 -22.72 -3.97
C ASN A 101 17.41 -21.19 -3.86
N CYS A 102 16.35 -20.61 -3.30
CA CYS A 102 16.33 -19.19 -3.00
C CYS A 102 17.50 -18.82 -2.07
N PRO A 103 18.28 -17.76 -2.37
CA PRO A 103 19.37 -17.34 -1.51
C PRO A 103 18.85 -17.01 -0.11
N ILE A 104 19.57 -17.49 0.88
CA ILE A 104 19.37 -17.10 2.28
C ILE A 104 19.83 -15.64 2.38
N ILE A 105 18.95 -14.78 2.87
CA ILE A 105 19.28 -13.38 3.12
C ILE A 105 19.68 -13.25 4.59
N GLU A 106 20.97 -13.07 4.82
CA GLU A 106 21.51 -12.77 6.14
C GLU A 106 21.70 -11.26 6.27
N ILE A 107 21.11 -10.68 7.31
CA ILE A 107 21.33 -9.27 7.65
C ILE A 107 22.44 -9.21 8.67
N SER A 108 23.50 -8.48 8.31
CA SER A 108 24.62 -8.25 9.22
C SER A 108 24.17 -7.48 10.45
N ASN A 109 24.84 -7.71 11.59
CA ASN A 109 24.66 -6.89 12.77
C ASN A 109 24.96 -5.42 12.45
N SER A 110 24.13 -4.52 12.97
CA SER A 110 24.29 -3.08 12.78
C SER A 110 25.66 -2.62 13.29
N LYS A 111 26.39 -1.90 12.42
CA LYS A 111 27.68 -1.28 12.73
C LYS A 111 27.54 0.15 13.26
N LYS A 112 26.33 0.72 13.21
CA LYS A 112 26.03 2.10 13.57
C LYS A 112 25.06 2.15 14.75
N ASN A 113 25.19 3.15 15.61
CA ASN A 113 24.09 3.47 16.53
C ASN A 113 23.01 4.29 15.81
N CYS A 114 21.85 4.46 16.43
CA CYS A 114 20.73 5.14 15.77
C CYS A 114 20.98 6.63 15.48
N GLN A 115 21.79 7.32 16.29
CA GLN A 115 22.18 8.70 16.01
C GLN A 115 23.01 8.79 14.73
N GLN A 116 23.97 7.87 14.55
CA GLN A 116 24.80 7.77 13.36
C GLN A 116 24.00 7.35 12.12
N PHE A 117 23.02 6.45 12.29
CA PHE A 117 22.12 6.06 11.21
C PHE A 117 21.30 7.27 10.72
N PHE A 118 20.60 7.97 11.62
CA PHE A 118 19.78 9.13 11.25
C PHE A 118 20.61 10.26 10.62
N ALA A 119 21.84 10.49 11.10
CA ALA A 119 22.74 11.48 10.52
C ALA A 119 23.17 11.16 9.07
N SER A 120 23.06 9.91 8.62
CA SER A 120 23.43 9.46 7.26
C SER A 120 22.26 8.87 6.47
N GLN A 121 21.03 8.98 6.98
CA GLN A 121 19.87 8.28 6.43
C GLN A 121 19.56 8.74 5.00
N ASP A 122 19.57 10.04 4.75
CA ASP A 122 19.25 10.60 3.44
C ASP A 122 20.27 10.16 2.37
N ASP A 123 21.56 10.13 2.72
CA ASP A 123 22.63 9.64 1.82
C ASP A 123 22.48 8.15 1.53
N LEU A 124 22.25 7.35 2.58
CA LEU A 124 22.02 5.90 2.45
C LEU A 124 20.81 5.61 1.56
N ARG A 125 19.72 6.36 1.77
CA ARG A 125 18.48 6.22 1.01
C ARG A 125 18.67 6.58 -0.46
N THR A 126 19.39 7.67 -0.74
CA THR A 126 19.67 8.13 -2.11
C THR A 126 20.60 7.18 -2.87
N ALA A 127 21.44 6.42 -2.15
CA ALA A 127 22.30 5.40 -2.74
C ALA A 127 21.56 4.09 -3.11
N ILE A 128 20.29 3.93 -2.69
CA ILE A 128 19.49 2.75 -3.05
C ILE A 128 18.93 2.95 -4.46
N VAL A 129 19.37 2.08 -5.38
CA VAL A 129 18.90 2.11 -6.77
C VAL A 129 17.60 1.31 -6.92
N GLY A 130 16.76 1.75 -7.85
CA GLY A 130 15.57 1.01 -8.26
C GLY A 130 15.94 -0.27 -9.03
N PRO A 131 15.06 -1.28 -9.06
CA PRO A 131 15.29 -2.48 -9.84
C PRO A 131 15.26 -2.16 -11.34
N PHE A 132 16.14 -2.78 -12.11
CA PHE A 132 16.25 -2.54 -13.57
C PHE A 132 15.17 -3.26 -14.39
N GLN A 133 14.34 -4.07 -13.75
CA GLN A 133 13.41 -4.98 -14.40
C GLN A 133 11.97 -4.49 -14.30
N ASN A 134 11.10 -5.04 -15.16
CA ASN A 134 9.67 -4.79 -15.08
C ASN A 134 9.12 -5.14 -13.69
N PHE A 135 8.57 -4.14 -13.00
CA PHE A 135 8.01 -4.27 -11.67
C PHE A 135 6.68 -5.04 -11.67
N PRO A 136 6.60 -6.23 -11.03
CA PRO A 136 5.39 -7.06 -11.03
C PRO A 136 4.41 -6.60 -9.95
N HIS A 137 3.80 -5.42 -10.11
CA HIS A 137 3.02 -4.80 -9.03
C HIS A 137 1.88 -5.66 -8.47
N ASN A 138 1.13 -6.42 -9.30
CA ASN A 138 0.04 -7.27 -8.81
C ASN A 138 0.56 -8.43 -7.96
N PHE A 139 1.68 -9.02 -8.37
CA PHE A 139 2.36 -10.03 -7.55
C PHE A 139 2.81 -9.43 -6.22
N MET A 140 3.36 -8.21 -6.21
CA MET A 140 3.78 -7.54 -4.97
C MET A 140 2.60 -7.17 -4.06
N ARG A 141 1.46 -6.74 -4.64
CA ARG A 141 0.20 -6.56 -3.89
C ARG A 141 -0.24 -7.86 -3.25
N ASN A 142 -0.19 -8.98 -3.98
CA ASN A 142 -0.57 -10.29 -3.44
C ASN A 142 0.34 -10.74 -2.31
N ILE A 143 1.66 -10.51 -2.43
CA ILE A 143 2.61 -10.77 -1.35
C ILE A 143 2.24 -9.96 -0.10
N ALA A 144 2.01 -8.66 -0.24
CA ALA A 144 1.64 -7.81 0.87
C ALA A 144 0.28 -8.25 1.49
N ARG A 145 -0.73 -8.55 0.67
CA ARG A 145 -2.02 -9.08 1.17
C ARG A 145 -1.87 -10.41 1.91
N LYS A 146 -1.08 -11.34 1.38
CA LYS A 146 -0.84 -12.65 2.01
C LYS A 146 -0.06 -12.52 3.31
N GLY A 147 0.87 -11.58 3.38
CA GLY A 147 1.69 -11.28 4.56
C GLY A 147 1.00 -10.45 5.64
N SER A 148 -0.08 -9.75 5.27
CA SER A 148 -0.84 -8.90 6.18
C SER A 148 -1.41 -9.69 7.38
N LYS A 149 -1.32 -9.07 8.57
CA LYS A 149 -1.72 -9.66 9.84
C LYS A 149 -3.19 -9.42 10.17
N SER A 150 -3.82 -8.41 9.56
CA SER A 150 -5.25 -8.19 9.72
C SER A 150 -6.08 -8.82 8.60
N ASP A 151 -7.39 -8.93 8.80
CA ASP A 151 -8.32 -9.48 7.83
C ASP A 151 -8.91 -8.43 6.87
N LEU A 152 -8.75 -7.14 7.18
CA LEU A 152 -9.20 -6.02 6.35
C LEU A 152 -8.01 -5.32 5.70
N HIS A 153 -7.97 -5.31 4.37
CA HIS A 153 -6.83 -4.84 3.58
C HIS A 153 -7.24 -3.65 2.72
N PHE A 154 -6.75 -2.45 3.02
CA PHE A 154 -6.85 -1.30 2.12
C PHE A 154 -5.70 -1.36 1.11
N LEU A 155 -6.02 -1.65 -0.16
CA LEU A 155 -5.03 -1.70 -1.22
C LEU A 155 -4.73 -0.28 -1.70
N MET A 156 -3.50 0.19 -1.46
CA MET A 156 -3.07 1.54 -1.83
C MET A 156 -1.70 1.51 -2.51
N ASP A 157 -1.56 2.28 -3.58
CA ASP A 157 -0.28 2.48 -4.25
C ASP A 157 0.70 3.24 -3.34
N GLY A 158 1.99 2.89 -3.41
CA GLY A 158 3.01 3.35 -2.44
C GLY A 158 3.35 4.84 -2.52
N ASP A 159 2.87 5.55 -3.55
CA ASP A 159 3.04 6.98 -3.78
C ASP A 159 1.84 7.83 -3.34
N MET A 160 0.77 7.18 -2.85
CA MET A 160 -0.43 7.89 -2.39
C MET A 160 -0.31 8.35 -0.95
N ILE A 161 -1.00 9.45 -0.65
CA ILE A 161 -1.08 10.02 0.69
C ILE A 161 -2.50 9.84 1.21
N PRO A 162 -2.71 9.07 2.30
CA PRO A 162 -4.03 8.92 2.89
C PRO A 162 -4.47 10.19 3.62
N SER A 163 -5.79 10.37 3.79
CA SER A 163 -6.31 11.40 4.68
C SER A 163 -5.85 11.16 6.13
N GLN A 164 -5.80 12.22 6.94
CA GLN A 164 -5.47 12.10 8.36
C GLN A 164 -6.47 11.17 9.08
N HIS A 165 -5.99 10.32 9.99
CA HIS A 165 -6.81 9.40 10.79
C HIS A 165 -7.63 8.42 9.95
N PHE A 166 -7.23 8.14 8.70
CA PHE A 166 -8.02 7.32 7.78
C PHE A 166 -8.31 5.94 8.35
N ALA A 167 -7.28 5.22 8.82
CA ALA A 167 -7.40 3.87 9.37
C ALA A 167 -8.40 3.80 10.54
N ILE A 168 -8.37 4.81 11.41
CA ILE A 168 -9.28 4.92 12.56
C ILE A 168 -10.71 5.16 12.09
N LYS A 169 -10.91 6.15 11.21
CA LYS A 169 -12.24 6.54 10.70
C LYS A 169 -12.94 5.43 9.92
N ILE A 170 -12.18 4.67 9.13
CA ILE A 170 -12.74 3.63 8.24
C ILE A 170 -13.02 2.31 8.97
N LYS A 171 -12.42 2.08 10.16
CA LYS A 171 -12.44 0.81 10.89
C LYS A 171 -13.85 0.26 11.09
N GLU A 172 -14.76 1.08 11.60
CA GLU A 172 -16.12 0.65 11.95
C GLU A 172 -16.91 0.20 10.71
N ILE A 173 -16.98 1.04 9.68
CA ILE A 173 -17.74 0.72 8.46
C ILE A 173 -17.12 -0.44 7.67
N ALA A 174 -15.79 -0.59 7.70
CA ALA A 174 -15.09 -1.70 7.06
C ALA A 174 -15.44 -3.04 7.70
N ASN A 175 -15.45 -3.12 9.03
CA ASN A 175 -15.88 -4.32 9.76
C ASN A 175 -17.35 -4.68 9.51
N ARG A 176 -18.21 -3.68 9.26
CA ARG A 176 -19.63 -3.90 8.95
C ARG A 176 -19.88 -4.41 7.53
N ILE A 177 -19.11 -3.95 6.55
CA ILE A 177 -19.40 -4.20 5.12
C ILE A 177 -18.54 -5.33 4.55
N VAL A 178 -17.26 -5.40 4.93
CA VAL A 178 -16.26 -6.29 4.33
C VAL A 178 -16.09 -7.50 5.26
N ASP A 179 -17.06 -8.40 5.24
CA ASP A 179 -17.18 -9.50 6.20
C ASP A 179 -16.55 -10.84 5.73
N GLY A 180 -16.02 -10.85 4.50
CA GLY A 180 -15.44 -12.05 3.88
C GLY A 180 -16.44 -13.17 3.58
N LYS A 181 -17.74 -12.89 3.66
CA LYS A 181 -18.85 -13.83 3.35
C LYS A 181 -19.66 -13.34 2.16
N HIS A 182 -19.93 -12.04 2.10
CA HIS A 182 -20.66 -11.41 1.02
C HIS A 182 -19.70 -10.77 0.03
N LYS A 183 -20.07 -10.75 -1.25
CA LYS A 183 -19.32 -10.09 -2.33
C LYS A 183 -19.52 -8.57 -2.27
N LYS A 184 -19.09 -7.95 -1.18
CA LYS A 184 -19.14 -6.51 -0.94
C LYS A 184 -17.74 -6.02 -0.61
N VAL A 185 -17.38 -4.91 -1.23
CA VAL A 185 -16.11 -4.22 -1.00
C VAL A 185 -16.40 -2.75 -0.72
N LEU A 186 -15.49 -2.10 -0.01
CA LEU A 186 -15.53 -0.65 0.20
C LEU A 186 -14.56 0.00 -0.76
N THR A 187 -15.02 0.97 -1.54
CA THR A 187 -14.17 1.68 -2.51
C THR A 187 -13.91 3.10 -2.04
N ILE A 188 -12.70 3.59 -2.24
CA ILE A 188 -12.26 4.89 -1.72
C ILE A 188 -12.05 5.86 -2.89
N ARG A 189 -12.60 7.08 -2.77
CA ARG A 189 -12.35 8.16 -3.73
C ARG A 189 -10.88 8.58 -3.67
N ARG A 190 -10.29 8.81 -4.84
CA ARG A 190 -8.91 9.26 -5.00
C ARG A 190 -8.87 10.53 -5.81
N PHE A 191 -7.91 11.37 -5.49
CA PHE A 191 -7.74 12.67 -6.10
C PHE A 191 -6.28 12.89 -6.46
N GLU A 192 -6.05 13.69 -7.51
CA GLU A 192 -4.73 14.15 -7.94
C GLU A 192 -4.66 15.66 -7.76
N THR A 193 -3.56 16.11 -7.17
CA THR A 193 -3.28 17.53 -6.96
C THR A 193 -2.18 17.97 -7.92
N GLU A 194 -2.27 19.19 -8.43
CA GLU A 194 -1.25 19.76 -9.31
C GLU A 194 0.14 19.72 -8.67
N SER A 195 1.16 19.45 -9.50
CA SER A 195 2.54 19.33 -9.04
C SER A 195 3.02 20.62 -8.36
N GLY A 196 3.70 20.47 -7.22
CA GLY A 196 4.22 21.59 -6.43
C GLY A 196 3.22 22.21 -5.46
N MET A 197 1.98 21.70 -5.42
CA MET A 197 0.95 22.15 -4.48
C MET A 197 0.83 21.19 -3.29
N ASP A 198 0.34 21.71 -2.16
CA ASP A 198 0.07 20.89 -0.97
C ASP A 198 -1.08 19.92 -1.24
N ILE A 199 -0.82 18.63 -0.98
CA ILE A 199 -1.83 17.57 -1.11
C ILE A 199 -2.83 17.69 0.06
N PRO A 200 -4.14 17.82 -0.21
CA PRO A 200 -5.14 17.94 0.84
C PRO A 200 -5.27 16.61 1.61
N THR A 201 -5.21 16.69 2.94
CA THR A 201 -5.25 15.51 3.83
C THR A 201 -6.51 15.48 4.71
N ASP A 202 -7.43 16.41 4.50
CA ASP A 202 -8.75 16.48 5.14
C ASP A 202 -9.79 17.00 4.13
N ILE A 203 -11.08 16.76 4.43
CA ILE A 203 -12.17 17.06 3.50
C ILE A 203 -12.30 18.54 3.17
N LYS A 204 -12.02 19.43 4.14
CA LYS A 204 -12.15 20.88 3.97
C LYS A 204 -11.10 21.38 3.00
N LYS A 205 -9.83 21.01 3.20
CA LYS A 205 -8.74 21.33 2.26
C LYS A 205 -8.96 20.74 0.89
N LEU A 206 -9.51 19.52 0.81
CA LEU A 206 -9.82 18.89 -0.46
C LEU A 206 -10.88 19.69 -1.23
N LEU A 207 -11.95 20.10 -0.56
CA LEU A 207 -13.00 20.92 -1.15
C LEU A 207 -12.48 22.29 -1.59
N ASP A 208 -11.68 22.96 -0.77
CA ASP A 208 -11.07 24.25 -1.11
C ASP A 208 -10.13 24.12 -2.31
N SER A 209 -9.29 23.09 -2.33
CA SER A 209 -8.37 22.81 -3.45
C SER A 209 -9.14 22.46 -4.74
N LYS A 210 -10.25 21.74 -4.64
CA LYS A 210 -11.16 21.46 -5.78
C LYS A 210 -11.84 22.73 -6.29
N LYS A 211 -12.35 23.60 -5.40
CA LYS A 211 -12.95 24.90 -5.77
C LYS A 211 -11.94 25.79 -6.50
N LEU A 212 -10.67 25.73 -6.09
CA LEU A 212 -9.55 26.42 -6.75
C LEU A 212 -9.04 25.73 -8.02
N GLN A 213 -9.66 24.62 -8.45
CA GLN A 213 -9.24 23.84 -9.62
C GLN A 213 -7.78 23.37 -9.54
N ARG A 214 -7.32 23.02 -8.34
CA ARG A 214 -5.97 22.49 -8.07
C ARG A 214 -5.94 21.00 -7.79
N THR A 215 -7.10 20.44 -7.44
CA THR A 215 -7.27 19.01 -7.15
C THR A 215 -8.49 18.46 -7.87
N PHE A 216 -8.32 17.30 -8.50
CA PHE A 216 -9.32 16.66 -9.36
C PHE A 216 -9.46 15.18 -9.01
N GLU A 217 -10.54 14.53 -9.44
CA GLU A 217 -10.61 13.07 -9.33
C GLU A 217 -9.45 12.42 -10.11
N PHE A 218 -8.95 11.31 -9.57
CA PHE A 218 -7.81 10.60 -10.12
C PHE A 218 -8.04 10.24 -11.60
N HIS A 219 -7.05 10.54 -12.46
CA HIS A 219 -7.11 10.33 -13.91
C HIS A 219 -8.26 11.04 -14.64
N HIS A 220 -8.80 12.14 -14.09
CA HIS A 220 -9.91 12.90 -14.69
C HIS A 220 -9.68 13.34 -16.16
N ARG A 221 -8.42 13.48 -16.61
CA ARG A 221 -8.10 13.86 -18.01
C ARG A 221 -7.94 12.68 -18.95
N TYR A 222 -7.54 11.51 -18.44
CA TYR A 222 -7.04 10.41 -19.27
C TYR A 222 -7.92 9.17 -19.23
N PHE A 223 -8.55 8.86 -18.09
CA PHE A 223 -9.31 7.62 -17.94
C PHE A 223 -10.41 7.69 -16.86
N THR A 224 -11.26 8.71 -16.94
CA THR A 224 -12.37 8.94 -16.00
C THR A 224 -13.25 7.70 -15.79
N ALA A 225 -13.60 6.99 -16.88
CA ALA A 225 -14.47 5.81 -16.80
C ALA A 225 -13.93 4.68 -15.90
N GLY A 226 -12.61 4.55 -15.77
CA GLY A 226 -12.01 3.53 -14.90
C GLY A 226 -11.96 3.91 -13.42
N TYR A 227 -12.09 5.19 -13.08
CA TYR A 227 -11.82 5.70 -11.74
C TYR A 227 -12.97 6.48 -11.11
N SER A 228 -13.98 6.88 -11.88
CA SER A 228 -15.16 7.57 -11.37
C SER A 228 -15.96 6.71 -10.40
N ILE A 229 -16.48 7.37 -9.37
CA ILE A 229 -17.56 6.87 -8.50
C ILE A 229 -18.70 7.87 -8.60
N GLU A 230 -19.91 7.41 -8.86
CA GLU A 230 -21.10 8.28 -8.92
C GLU A 230 -21.37 9.01 -7.59
N GLY A 231 -21.99 10.18 -7.68
CA GLY A 231 -22.42 10.97 -6.52
C GLY A 231 -21.29 11.73 -5.81
N LEU A 232 -20.46 12.47 -6.56
CA LEU A 232 -19.35 13.24 -5.99
C LEU A 232 -19.84 14.43 -5.16
N ASP A 233 -20.84 15.17 -5.67
CA ASP A 233 -21.34 16.37 -5.01
C ASP A 233 -22.11 16.02 -3.73
N GLU A 234 -22.92 14.96 -3.77
CA GLU A 234 -23.60 14.43 -2.58
C GLU A 234 -22.60 13.91 -1.54
N TRP A 235 -21.49 13.32 -1.99
CA TRP A 235 -20.41 12.90 -1.11
C TRP A 235 -19.73 14.08 -0.43
N PHE A 236 -19.44 15.17 -1.14
CA PHE A 236 -18.91 16.39 -0.53
C PHE A 236 -19.88 17.00 0.48
N ASN A 237 -21.15 17.19 0.10
CA ASN A 237 -22.16 17.79 0.97
C ASN A 237 -22.30 17.02 2.29
N LYS A 238 -22.43 15.68 2.23
CA LYS A 238 -22.50 14.84 3.45
C LYS A 238 -21.23 14.92 4.29
N SER A 239 -20.06 14.99 3.64
CA SER A 239 -18.78 15.02 4.33
C SER A 239 -18.47 16.39 4.97
N GLU A 240 -19.16 17.46 4.55
CA GLU A 240 -19.12 18.76 5.24
C GLU A 240 -20.02 18.80 6.48
N GLU A 241 -21.11 18.04 6.49
CA GLU A 241 -22.09 18.00 7.58
C GLU A 241 -21.65 17.14 8.78
N SER A 242 -20.83 16.11 8.55
CA SER A 242 -20.44 15.15 9.60
C SER A 242 -19.10 14.49 9.34
N ASP A 243 -18.33 14.26 10.40
CA ASP A 243 -17.12 13.43 10.39
C ASP A 243 -17.42 11.91 10.40
N MET A 244 -18.69 11.52 10.51
CA MET A 244 -19.10 10.11 10.47
C MET A 244 -18.89 9.52 9.09
N VAL A 245 -18.09 8.45 9.00
CA VAL A 245 -17.86 7.77 7.72
C VAL A 245 -19.10 7.02 7.28
N THR A 246 -19.59 7.37 6.09
CA THR A 246 -20.71 6.69 5.43
C THR A 246 -20.29 6.17 4.06
N ALA A 247 -21.03 5.18 3.55
CA ALA A 247 -20.84 4.65 2.21
C ALA A 247 -22.21 4.53 1.52
N ASN A 248 -22.27 4.93 0.26
CA ASN A 248 -23.42 4.68 -0.60
C ASN A 248 -23.16 3.41 -1.42
N VAL A 249 -24.22 2.67 -1.74
CA VAL A 249 -24.11 1.50 -2.62
C VAL A 249 -24.00 2.00 -4.06
N VAL A 250 -22.98 1.51 -4.77
CA VAL A 250 -22.78 1.78 -6.20
C VAL A 250 -22.74 0.43 -6.93
N PRO A 251 -23.52 0.23 -8.01
CA PRO A 251 -23.42 -0.97 -8.84
C PRO A 251 -22.02 -1.12 -9.43
N TYR A 252 -21.51 -2.35 -9.53
CA TYR A 252 -20.23 -2.61 -10.18
C TYR A 252 -20.32 -2.28 -11.68
N PRO A 253 -19.58 -1.27 -12.19
CA PRO A 253 -19.75 -0.79 -13.56
C PRO A 253 -19.01 -1.65 -14.61
N GLY A 254 -18.23 -2.65 -14.17
CA GLY A 254 -17.58 -3.62 -15.05
C GLY A 254 -16.05 -3.64 -14.93
N TYR A 255 -15.41 -4.47 -15.76
CA TYR A 255 -13.99 -4.85 -15.65
C TYR A 255 -12.98 -3.72 -15.87
N ILE A 256 -13.44 -2.57 -16.35
CA ILE A 256 -12.59 -1.39 -16.57
C ILE A 256 -12.41 -0.56 -15.31
N TRP A 257 -13.17 -0.86 -14.25
CA TRP A 257 -13.14 -0.13 -12.99
C TRP A 257 -11.91 -0.51 -12.18
N GLU A 258 -10.98 0.42 -12.04
CA GLU A 258 -9.66 0.25 -11.43
C GLU A 258 -9.53 0.99 -10.09
N ILE A 259 -10.61 1.05 -9.31
CA ILE A 259 -10.61 1.73 -8.02
C ILE A 259 -9.82 0.98 -6.95
N GLN A 260 -9.32 1.69 -5.93
CA GLN A 260 -8.68 1.10 -4.75
C GLN A 260 -9.73 0.63 -3.74
N PRO A 261 -9.82 -0.69 -3.47
CA PRO A 261 -10.77 -1.24 -2.53
C PRO A 261 -10.14 -1.52 -1.16
N ILE A 262 -11.02 -1.58 -0.16
CA ILE A 262 -10.81 -2.34 1.06
C ILE A 262 -11.43 -3.72 0.86
N LEU A 263 -10.59 -4.74 0.98
CA LEU A 263 -10.91 -6.14 0.76
C LEU A 263 -10.77 -6.94 2.04
N HIS A 264 -11.47 -8.06 2.11
CA HIS A 264 -11.24 -9.08 3.11
C HIS A 264 -10.03 -9.96 2.71
N ARG A 265 -9.34 -10.57 3.68
CA ARG A 265 -8.24 -11.54 3.44
C ARG A 265 -8.67 -12.69 2.53
N LYS A 266 -9.95 -13.06 2.58
CA LYS A 266 -10.55 -14.16 1.80
C LYS A 266 -10.92 -13.78 0.38
N ASP A 267 -10.90 -12.49 0.05
CA ASP A 267 -11.22 -12.04 -1.31
C ASP A 267 -10.12 -12.43 -2.30
N PRO A 268 -10.46 -12.70 -3.58
CA PRO A 268 -9.49 -13.12 -4.59
C PRO A 268 -8.28 -12.20 -4.68
N TYR A 269 -7.11 -12.78 -4.95
CA TYR A 269 -5.88 -12.04 -5.23
C TYR A 269 -5.93 -11.34 -6.59
N ASN A 270 -5.14 -10.28 -6.75
CA ASN A 270 -4.99 -9.62 -8.04
C ASN A 270 -4.43 -10.61 -9.06
N ALA A 271 -4.95 -10.59 -10.28
CA ALA A 271 -4.37 -11.34 -11.37
C ALA A 271 -2.94 -10.86 -11.67
N ASP A 272 -1.95 -11.74 -11.45
CA ASP A 272 -0.52 -11.46 -11.56
C ASP A 272 0.15 -12.15 -12.79
N TYR A 273 -0.66 -12.76 -13.65
CA TYR A 273 -0.23 -13.48 -14.85
C TYR A 273 -0.12 -12.60 -16.11
N PHE A 274 -0.51 -11.33 -16.06
CA PHE A 274 -0.37 -10.40 -17.19
C PHE A 274 0.51 -9.18 -16.85
N PRO A 275 1.20 -8.59 -17.85
CA PRO A 275 2.05 -7.43 -17.64
C PRO A 275 1.27 -6.21 -17.17
N SER A 276 1.91 -5.45 -16.27
CA SER A 276 1.41 -4.23 -15.64
C SER A 276 0.87 -3.16 -16.57
N ARG A 277 1.35 -3.10 -17.82
CA ARG A 277 0.96 -2.08 -18.81
C ARG A 277 -0.42 -2.32 -19.44
N VAL A 278 -1.03 -3.47 -19.18
CA VAL A 278 -2.36 -3.79 -19.72
C VAL A 278 -3.46 -3.26 -18.80
N LYS A 279 -3.34 -3.50 -17.49
CA LYS A 279 -4.29 -3.06 -16.45
C LYS A 279 -3.63 -3.03 -15.07
N THR A 280 -4.08 -2.11 -14.21
CA THR A 280 -3.51 -1.91 -12.88
C THR A 280 -4.29 -2.62 -11.78
N MET A 281 -5.62 -2.50 -11.67
CA MET A 281 -6.39 -3.03 -10.53
C MET A 281 -7.41 -4.07 -10.97
N HIS A 282 -7.24 -5.33 -10.53
CA HIS A 282 -8.02 -6.48 -11.00
C HIS A 282 -8.43 -7.43 -9.85
N ALA A 283 -8.52 -6.93 -8.63
CA ALA A 283 -8.82 -7.73 -7.43
C ALA A 283 -10.29 -8.20 -7.34
N LEU A 284 -11.15 -7.83 -8.30
CA LEU A 284 -12.60 -8.03 -8.25
C LEU A 284 -13.12 -9.06 -9.28
N VAL A 285 -12.22 -9.80 -9.94
CA VAL A 285 -12.57 -10.90 -10.85
C VAL A 285 -12.19 -12.23 -10.22
#